data_AF-A0A7G9ZC39-F1
#
_entry.id   AF-A0A7G9ZC39-F1
#
_cell.length_a   1.000
_cell.length_b   1.000
_cell.length_c   1.000
_cell.angle_alpha   90.00
_cell.angle_beta   90.00
_cell.angle_gamma   90.00
#
_symmetry.space_group_name_H-M   'P 1'
#
loop_
_entity.id
_entity.type
_entity.pdbx_description
1 polymer ?
#
loop_
_entity_poly.entity_id
_entity_poly.type
_entity_poly.pdbx_seq_one_letter_code
_entity_poly.pdbx_strand_id
1 'polypeptide(L)' 'MKNFPINLDQAVKAVFLERPNRFLVRCIADGLGIINAYLPNPGRLWELLLPGATLYLYPDTP' A
#
# COMPACT_ATOMS: atom_id res chain seq x y z
N MET A 1 -4.06 -14.96 22.29
CA MET A 1 -4.15 -14.43 20.90
C MET A 1 -3.34 -13.14 20.87
N LYS A 2 -2.33 -13.05 19.99
CA LYS A 2 -1.48 -11.84 19.91
C LYS A 2 -2.29 -10.72 19.26
N ASN A 3 -2.40 -9.55 19.91
CA ASN A 3 -2.97 -8.36 19.30
C ASN A 3 -2.08 -7.95 18.12
N PHE A 4 -2.58 -8.13 16.89
CA PHE A 4 -1.91 -7.60 15.72
C PHE A 4 -2.05 -6.06 15.74
N PRO A 5 -0.95 -5.30 15.63
CA PRO A 5 -0.96 -3.83 15.77
C PRO A 5 -1.53 -3.09 14.56
N ILE A 6 -2.27 -3.78 13.67
CA ILE A 6 -2.80 -3.22 12.41
C ILE A 6 -4.32 -3.27 12.47
N ASN A 7 -4.97 -2.11 12.58
CA ASN A 7 -6.42 -1.98 12.48
C ASN A 7 -6.83 -1.72 11.02
N LEU A 8 -7.30 -2.75 10.33
CA LEU A 8 -7.66 -2.65 8.91
C LEU A 8 -8.91 -1.80 8.65
N ASP A 9 -9.76 -1.58 9.66
CA ASP A 9 -10.99 -0.77 9.50
C ASP A 9 -10.68 0.70 9.21
N GLN A 10 -9.47 1.16 9.57
CA GLN A 10 -8.97 2.50 9.31
C GLN A 10 -8.11 2.59 8.04
N ALA A 11 -7.85 1.47 7.37
CA ALA A 11 -7.02 1.43 6.18
C ALA A 11 -7.86 1.66 4.91
N VAL A 12 -7.30 2.44 3.98
CA VAL A 12 -7.83 2.57 2.62
C VAL A 12 -7.34 1.39 1.80
N LYS A 13 -8.28 0.67 1.18
CA LYS A 13 -7.95 -0.42 0.25
C LYS A 13 -7.60 0.15 -1.14
N ALA A 14 -6.51 -0.32 -1.72
CA ALA A 14 -6.07 0.07 -3.05
C ALA A 14 -5.57 -1.15 -3.85
N VAL A 15 -5.43 -0.99 -5.17
CA VAL A 15 -4.85 -1.98 -6.07
C VAL A 15 -3.49 -1.50 -6.57
N PHE A 16 -2.46 -2.31 -6.37
CA PHE A 16 -1.10 -2.05 -6.83
C PHE A 16 -1.04 -1.94 -8.36
N LEU A 17 -0.38 -0.88 -8.85
CA LEU A 17 -0.10 -0.67 -10.27
C LEU A 17 1.38 -0.86 -10.55
N GLU A 18 2.26 -0.13 -9.85
CA GLU A 18 3.70 -0.18 -10.05
C GLU A 18 4.49 0.32 -8.84
N ARG A 19 5.80 0.01 -8.82
CA ARG A 19 6.76 0.47 -7.81
C ARG A 19 7.90 1.20 -8.52
N PRO A 20 7.80 2.52 -8.76
CA PRO A 20 8.79 3.26 -9.54
C PRO A 20 10.18 3.28 -8.90
N ASN A 21 10.25 3.18 -7.57
CA ASN A 21 11.50 3.08 -6.83
C ASN A 21 11.29 2.38 -5.48
N ARG A 22 12.36 2.16 -4.72
CA ARG A 22 12.30 1.37 -3.47
C ARG A 22 11.44 1.96 -2.35
N PHE A 23 10.98 3.21 -2.48
CA PHE A 23 10.24 3.96 -1.47
C PHE A 23 8.83 4.37 -1.92
N LEU A 24 8.42 4.06 -3.15
CA LEU A 24 7.19 4.57 -3.74
C LEU A 24 6.40 3.45 -4.41
N VAL A 25 5.10 3.39 -4.14
CA VAL A 25 4.13 2.63 -4.94
C VAL A 25 3.10 3.57 -5.53
N ARG A 26 2.67 3.26 -6.75
CA ARG A 26 1.49 3.86 -7.39
C ARG A 26 0.37 2.83 -7.37
N CYS A 27 -0.82 3.26 -7.00
CA CYS A 27 -1.97 2.39 -6.81
C CYS A 27 -3.27 3.11 -7.11
N ILE A 28 -4.34 2.36 -7.35
CA ILE A 28 -5.69 2.89 -7.54
C ILE A 28 -6.54 2.59 -6.31
N ALA A 29 -7.13 3.62 -5.71
CA ALA A 29 -8.02 3.52 -4.56
C ALA A 29 -9.42 4.00 -4.96
N ASP A 30 -10.45 3.34 -4.43
CA ASP A 30 -11.83 3.72 -4.71
C ASP A 30 -12.13 5.12 -4.16
N GLY A 31 -12.84 5.94 -4.94
CA GLY A 31 -13.12 7.34 -4.62
C GLY A 31 -11.92 8.31 -4.66
N LEU A 32 -10.67 7.83 -4.70
CA LEU A 32 -9.45 8.67 -4.75
C LEU A 32 -8.72 8.60 -6.10
N GLY A 33 -8.99 7.59 -6.91
CA GLY A 33 -8.32 7.40 -8.19
C GLY A 33 -6.88 6.91 -8.02
N ILE A 34 -5.99 7.30 -8.93
CA ILE A 34 -4.57 6.91 -8.90
C ILE A 34 -3.83 7.81 -7.90
N ILE A 35 -3.22 7.18 -6.90
CA ILE A 35 -2.46 7.86 -5.83
C ILE A 35 -1.06 7.26 -5.68
N ASN A 36 -0.18 8.07 -5.12
CA ASN A 36 1.16 7.68 -4.71
C ASN A 36 1.17 7.40 -3.20
N ALA A 37 1.83 6.32 -2.76
CA ALA A 37 2.00 6.00 -1.35
C ALA A 37 3.46 5.66 -1.03
N TYR A 38 3.91 6.09 0.16
CA TYR A 38 5.23 5.74 0.67
C TYR A 38 5.29 4.26 1.05
N LEU A 39 6.35 3.59 0.61
CA LEU A 39 6.63 2.19 0.94
C LEU A 39 7.84 2.13 1.87
N PRO A 40 7.65 1.95 3.20
CA PRO A 40 8.73 1.91 4.19
C PRO A 40 9.49 0.57 4.19
N ASN A 41 9.63 -0.08 3.04
CA ASN A 41 10.34 -1.36 2.90
C ASN A 41 11.25 -1.34 1.66
N PRO A 42 12.57 -1.22 1.84
CA PRO A 42 13.52 -1.18 0.73
C PRO A 42 13.78 -2.54 0.08
N GLY A 43 13.25 -3.63 0.65
CA GLY A 43 13.39 -5.00 0.12
C GLY A 43 12.78 -5.16 -1.28
N ARG A 44 13.09 -6.27 -1.95
CA ARG A 44 12.68 -6.50 -3.35
C ARG A 44 11.18 -6.72 -3.53
N LEU A 45 10.52 -7.43 -2.59
CA LEU A 45 9.06 -7.67 -2.57
C LEU A 45 8.51 -8.28 -3.87
N TRP A 46 9.33 -8.99 -4.64
CA TRP A 46 8.99 -9.51 -5.98
C TRP A 46 7.78 -10.44 -5.98
N GLU A 47 7.58 -11.17 -4.89
CA GLU A 47 6.47 -12.13 -4.74
C GLU A 47 5.21 -11.49 -4.16
N LEU A 48 5.31 -10.26 -3.63
CA LEU A 48 4.21 -9.58 -2.94
C LEU A 48 3.56 -8.49 -3.80
N LEU A 49 4.35 -7.75 -4.58
CA LEU A 49 3.88 -6.65 -5.42
C LEU A 49 3.68 -7.10 -6.86
N LEU A 50 2.78 -8.07 -7.03
CA LEU A 50 2.32 -8.51 -8.34
C LEU A 50 1.25 -7.55 -8.87
N PRO A 51 1.11 -7.39 -10.20
CA PRO A 51 0.02 -6.60 -10.78
C PRO A 51 -1.34 -7.02 -10.22
N GLY A 52 -2.13 -6.05 -9.75
CA GLY A 52 -3.44 -6.31 -9.14
C GLY A 52 -3.42 -6.66 -7.64
N ALA A 53 -2.25 -6.73 -7.00
CA ALA A 53 -2.15 -6.98 -5.57
C ALA A 53 -2.94 -5.94 -4.75
N THR A 54 -3.62 -6.39 -3.69
CA THR A 54 -4.30 -5.48 -2.76
C THR A 54 -3.27 -4.82 -1.84
N LEU A 55 -3.35 -3.49 -1.74
CA LEU A 55 -2.64 -2.70 -0.75
C LEU A 55 -3.62 -2.17 0.30
N TYR A 56 -3.14 -2.05 1.53
CA TYR A 56 -3.82 -1.38 2.63
C TYR A 56 -2.98 -0.17 3.03
N LEU A 57 -3.55 1.01 2.91
CA LEU A 57 -2.87 2.29 3.09
C LEU A 57 -3.43 3.00 4.31
N TYR A 58 -2.57 3.62 5.10
CA TYR A 58 -3.00 4.58 6.12
C TYR A 58 -2.79 5.99 5.60
N PRO A 59 -3.71 6.93 5.87
CA PRO A 59 -3.47 8.34 5.61
C PRO A 59 -2.26 8.78 6.43
N ASP A 60 -1.35 9.52 5.79
CA ASP A 60 -0.29 10.21 6.51
C ASP A 60 -0.92 11.41 7.19
N THR A 61 -0.89 11.42 8.52
CA THR A 61 -1.28 12.60 9.31
C THR A 61 0.01 13.37 9.59
N PRO A 62 0.09 14.69 9.28
CA PRO A 62 1.22 15.51 9.69
C PRO A 62 1.47 15.47 11.21
#